data_AF-A0A443IK55-F1
#
_entry.id   AF-A0A443IK55-F1
#
_cell.length_a   1.000
_cell.length_b   1.000
_cell.length_c   1.000
_cell.angle_alpha   90.00
_cell.angle_beta   90.00
_cell.angle_gamma   90.00
#
_symmetry.space_group_name_H-M   'P 1'
#
loop_
_entity.id
_entity.type
_entity.pdbx_description
1 polymer ?
#
loop_
_entity_poly.entity_id
_entity_poly.type
_entity_poly.pdbx_seq_one_letter_code
_entity_poly.pdbx_strand_id
1 'polypeptide(L)'
;MQNLKRLKKLMDASLQILDHMIVDPSDAGKLRHIKEMMHEENRKLSNIYNKDTDQRSFSAATSMRQNIDEIIKVVDQFKGNLREDYRLSSQDIEQFEQLSIDEQSQKTEAYHDKIDYKSMVKLKENLNRINDELLRL
;
A
#
# COMPACT_ATOMS: atom_id res chain seq x y z
N MET A 1 6.38 15.54 17.51
CA MET A 1 6.08 14.14 17.96
C MET A 1 4.74 13.55 17.44
N GLN A 2 3.63 14.29 17.37
CA GLN A 2 2.33 13.72 16.95
C GLN A 2 2.33 13.25 15.48
N ASN A 3 2.94 14.01 14.55
CA ASN A 3 3.04 13.65 13.13
C ASN A 3 3.88 12.37 12.91
N LEU A 4 5.01 12.23 13.62
CA LEU A 4 5.81 11.01 13.60
C LEU A 4 5.03 9.77 14.09
N LYS A 5 4.21 9.91 15.14
CA LYS A 5 3.32 8.82 15.59
C LYS A 5 2.27 8.45 14.54
N ARG A 6 1.73 9.45 13.82
CA ARG A 6 0.77 9.23 12.73
C ARG A 6 1.42 8.53 11.53
N LEU A 7 2.60 8.99 11.12
CA LEU A 7 3.42 8.36 10.07
C LEU A 7 3.69 6.89 10.40
N LYS A 8 4.09 6.60 11.64
CA LYS A 8 4.37 5.22 12.06
C LYS A 8 3.13 4.33 11.97
N LYS A 9 1.97 4.81 12.43
CA LYS A 9 0.69 4.09 12.31
C LYS A 9 0.29 3.83 10.87
N LEU A 10 0.45 4.82 9.98
CA LEU A 10 0.15 4.65 8.55
C LEU A 10 1.08 3.64 7.89
N MET A 11 2.38 3.70 8.21
CA MET A 11 3.38 2.76 7.71
C MET A 11 3.08 1.32 8.15
N ASP A 12 2.77 1.12 9.44
CA ASP A 12 2.45 -0.19 9.99
C ASP A 12 1.15 -0.75 9.40
N ALA A 13 0.12 0.09 9.21
CA ALA A 13 -1.11 -0.31 8.54
C ALA A 13 -0.87 -0.71 7.07
N SER A 14 -0.01 0.02 6.35
CA SER A 14 0.37 -0.32 4.98
C SER A 14 1.12 -1.65 4.89
N LEU A 15 2.03 -1.92 5.83
CA LEU A 15 2.72 -3.22 5.90
C LEU A 15 1.76 -4.35 6.24
N GLN A 16 0.82 -4.13 7.17
CA GLN A 16 -0.23 -5.12 7.45
C GLN A 16 -1.06 -5.45 6.21
N ILE A 17 -1.45 -4.46 5.41
CA ILE A 17 -2.16 -4.73 4.15
C ILE A 17 -1.32 -5.67 3.27
N LEU A 18 -0.05 -5.31 3.02
CA LEU A 18 0.84 -6.10 2.20
C LEU A 18 1.03 -7.53 2.73
N ASP A 19 1.12 -7.71 4.05
CA ASP A 19 1.30 -9.02 4.69
C ASP A 19 0.09 -9.94 4.55
N HIS A 20 -1.11 -9.39 4.41
CA HIS A 20 -2.34 -10.16 4.24
C HIS A 20 -2.75 -10.36 2.78
N MET A 21 -2.08 -9.70 1.82
CA MET A 21 -2.34 -9.92 0.40
C MET A 21 -1.87 -11.29 -0.06
N ILE A 22 -2.73 -11.99 -0.78
CA ILE A 22 -2.46 -13.30 -1.37
C ILE A 22 -2.70 -13.16 -2.87
N VAL A 23 -1.65 -12.75 -3.57
CA VAL A 23 -1.68 -12.51 -5.01
C VAL A 23 -1.27 -13.77 -5.77
N ASP A 24 -1.63 -13.80 -7.05
CA ASP A 24 -1.20 -14.86 -7.95
C ASP A 24 0.34 -15.01 -8.01
N PRO A 25 0.85 -16.23 -8.29
CA PRO A 25 2.29 -16.47 -8.40
C PRO A 25 3.00 -15.58 -9.42
N SER A 26 2.32 -15.16 -10.47
CA SER A 26 2.80 -14.21 -11.49
C SER A 26 3.13 -12.83 -10.91
N ASP A 27 2.44 -12.43 -9.85
CA ASP A 27 2.54 -11.11 -9.23
C ASP A 27 3.28 -11.11 -7.89
N ALA A 28 3.59 -12.29 -7.34
CA ALA A 28 4.34 -12.46 -6.09
C ALA A 28 5.67 -11.66 -6.09
N GLY A 29 6.35 -11.56 -7.23
CA GLY A 29 7.58 -10.77 -7.37
C GLY A 29 7.36 -9.27 -7.16
N LYS A 30 6.27 -8.70 -7.70
CA LYS A 30 5.91 -7.29 -7.54
C LYS A 30 5.50 -6.98 -6.11
N LEU A 31 4.70 -7.85 -5.50
CA LEU A 31 4.30 -7.71 -4.09
C LEU A 31 5.52 -7.74 -3.17
N ARG A 32 6.46 -8.68 -3.38
CA ARG A 32 7.70 -8.76 -2.61
C ARG A 32 8.54 -7.49 -2.75
N HIS A 33 8.68 -6.98 -3.96
CA HIS A 33 9.43 -5.75 -4.19
C HIS A 33 8.85 -4.55 -3.41
N ILE A 34 7.52 -4.36 -3.44
CA ILE A 34 6.85 -3.28 -2.69
C ILE A 34 7.06 -3.47 -1.18
N LYS A 35 6.96 -4.71 -0.67
CA LYS A 35 7.24 -5.03 0.75
C LYS A 35 8.65 -4.62 1.14
N GLU A 36 9.65 -4.96 0.33
CA GLU A 36 11.05 -4.64 0.59
C GLU A 36 11.28 -3.13 0.68
N MET A 37 10.75 -2.35 -0.28
CA MET A 37 10.83 -0.89 -0.29
C MET A 37 10.15 -0.29 0.97
N MET A 38 8.95 -0.77 1.30
CA MET A 38 8.19 -0.31 2.47
C MET A 38 8.89 -0.61 3.79
N HIS A 39 9.49 -1.80 3.93
CA HIS A 39 10.28 -2.14 5.11
C HIS A 39 11.52 -1.25 5.24
N GLU A 40 12.17 -0.87 4.14
CA GLU A 40 13.28 0.06 4.18
C GLU A 40 12.87 1.43 4.71
N GLU A 41 11.77 2.00 4.21
CA GLU A 41 11.27 3.29 4.70
C GLU A 41 10.78 3.21 6.15
N ASN A 42 10.17 2.11 6.57
CA ASN A 42 9.78 1.91 7.97
C ASN A 42 10.99 1.86 8.92
N ARG A 43 12.11 1.27 8.48
CA ARG A 43 13.38 1.28 9.24
C ARG A 43 13.95 2.70 9.34
N LYS A 44 13.94 3.47 8.23
CA LYS A 44 14.36 4.88 8.23
C LYS A 44 13.50 5.72 9.17
N LEU A 45 12.17 5.54 9.16
CA LEU A 45 11.25 6.26 10.04
C LEU A 45 11.52 5.96 11.52
N SER A 46 11.78 4.70 11.85
CA SER A 46 12.14 4.28 13.21
C SER A 46 13.45 4.94 13.68
N ASN A 47 14.41 5.13 12.77
CA ASN A 47 15.65 5.85 13.10
C ASN A 47 15.45 7.35 13.34
N ILE A 48 14.51 7.99 12.63
CA ILE A 48 14.12 9.39 12.86
C ILE A 48 13.39 9.51 14.21
N TYR A 49 12.49 8.58 14.51
CA TYR A 49 11.73 8.56 15.76
C TYR A 49 12.63 8.51 17.01
N ASN A 50 13.79 7.86 16.91
CA ASN A 50 14.68 7.57 18.03
C ASN A 50 15.83 8.57 18.22
N LYS A 51 15.97 9.59 17.37
CA LYS A 51 17.10 10.54 17.43
C LYS A 51 16.59 11.98 17.55
N ASP A 52 16.96 12.67 18.64
CA ASP A 52 16.83 14.12 18.78
C ASP A 52 17.83 14.79 17.83
N THR A 53 17.39 15.35 16.70
CA THR A 53 18.10 16.42 15.96
C THR A 53 17.26 16.92 14.78
N ASP A 54 16.89 18.20 14.82
CA ASP A 54 15.97 18.83 13.85
C ASP A 54 16.50 18.86 12.41
N GLN A 55 17.81 19.05 12.21
CA GLN A 55 18.35 19.26 10.85
C GLN A 55 18.52 17.97 10.04
N ARG A 56 18.80 16.83 10.69
CA ARG A 56 18.84 15.51 10.03
C ARG A 56 17.43 14.99 9.72
N SER A 57 16.44 15.45 10.48
CA SER A 57 15.05 15.04 10.32
C SER A 57 14.45 15.58 9.01
N PHE A 58 14.78 16.81 8.62
CA PHE A 58 14.30 17.41 7.37
C PHE A 58 14.87 16.72 6.11
N SER A 59 16.19 16.48 6.06
CA SER A 59 16.80 15.78 4.92
C SER A 59 16.31 14.34 4.81
N ALA A 60 16.11 13.66 5.94
CA ALA A 60 15.59 12.29 5.97
C ALA A 60 14.12 12.24 5.54
N ALA A 61 13.28 13.19 5.97
CA ALA A 61 11.89 13.30 5.52
C ALA A 61 11.78 13.58 4.01
N THR A 62 12.66 14.43 3.47
CA THR A 62 12.70 14.73 2.04
C THR A 62 13.05 13.49 1.20
N SER A 63 14.11 12.76 1.59
CA SER A 63 14.49 11.51 0.91
C SER A 63 13.40 10.44 1.05
N MET A 64 12.80 10.30 2.22
CA MET A 64 11.70 9.36 2.44
C MET A 64 10.50 9.67 1.53
N ARG A 65 10.15 10.95 1.39
CA ARG A 65 9.06 11.37 0.50
C ARG A 65 9.33 10.98 -0.95
N GLN A 66 10.55 11.20 -1.46
CA GLN A 66 10.92 10.79 -2.81
C GLN A 66 10.78 9.27 -3.00
N ASN A 67 11.21 8.49 -2.01
CA ASN A 67 11.08 7.03 -2.05
C ASN A 67 9.61 6.58 -1.95
N ILE A 68 8.78 7.25 -1.14
CA ILE A 68 7.34 6.98 -1.08
C ILE A 68 6.66 7.33 -2.41
N ASP A 69 7.05 8.42 -3.08
CA ASP A 69 6.58 8.76 -4.43
C ASP A 69 6.93 7.66 -5.45
N GLU A 70 8.11 7.07 -5.36
CA GLU A 70 8.51 5.92 -6.18
C GLU A 70 7.68 4.68 -5.86
N ILE A 71 7.47 4.37 -4.58
CA ILE A 71 6.61 3.25 -4.15
C ILE A 71 5.19 3.46 -4.67
N ILE A 72 4.64 4.67 -4.63
CA ILE A 72 3.30 4.99 -5.15
C ILE A 72 3.22 4.67 -6.65
N LYS A 73 4.25 4.97 -7.44
CA LYS A 73 4.26 4.65 -8.88
C LYS A 73 4.23 3.13 -9.11
N VAL A 74 5.04 2.37 -8.37
CA VAL A 74 5.05 0.90 -8.45
C VAL A 74 3.70 0.32 -8.03
N VAL A 75 3.13 0.84 -6.93
CA VAL A 75 1.79 0.47 -6.43
C VAL A 75 0.71 0.79 -7.46
N ASP A 76 0.78 1.93 -8.14
CA ASP A 76 -0.24 2.31 -9.12
C ASP A 76 -0.20 1.43 -10.37
N GLN A 77 1.00 1.07 -10.83
CA GLN A 77 1.18 0.10 -11.91
C GLN A 77 0.65 -1.27 -11.50
N PHE A 78 0.99 -1.75 -10.30
CA PHE A 78 0.53 -3.06 -9.84
C PHE A 78 -0.98 -3.10 -9.63
N LYS A 79 -1.56 -2.04 -9.04
CA LYS A 79 -3.01 -1.86 -8.92
C LYS A 79 -3.71 -1.91 -10.28
N GLY A 80 -3.08 -1.39 -11.33
CA GLY A 80 -3.60 -1.47 -12.70
C GLY A 80 -3.76 -2.92 -13.17
N ASN A 81 -2.77 -3.77 -12.90
CA ASN A 81 -2.81 -5.20 -13.23
C ASN A 81 -3.92 -5.91 -12.43
N LEU A 82 -3.92 -5.74 -11.10
CA LEU A 82 -4.94 -6.35 -10.23
C LEU A 82 -6.37 -5.93 -10.58
N ARG A 83 -6.55 -4.69 -11.08
CA ARG A 83 -7.85 -4.24 -11.59
C ARG A 83 -8.27 -5.01 -12.83
N GLU A 84 -7.32 -5.30 -13.71
CA GLU A 84 -7.58 -6.05 -14.92
C GLU A 84 -7.89 -7.51 -14.62
N ASP A 85 -7.15 -8.14 -13.71
CA ASP A 85 -7.43 -9.50 -13.22
C ASP A 85 -8.84 -9.56 -12.64
N TYR A 86 -9.18 -8.63 -11.74
CA TYR A 86 -10.52 -8.51 -11.17
C TYR A 86 -11.59 -8.29 -12.25
N ARG A 87 -11.33 -7.47 -13.28
CA ARG A 87 -12.26 -7.26 -14.39
C ARG A 87 -12.49 -8.55 -15.19
N LEU A 88 -11.43 -9.32 -15.43
CA LEU A 88 -11.49 -10.56 -16.19
C LEU A 88 -12.27 -11.65 -15.43
N SER A 89 -11.97 -11.84 -14.15
CA SER A 89 -12.62 -12.86 -13.32
C SER A 89 -14.06 -12.52 -12.94
N SER A 90 -14.37 -11.24 -12.76
CA SER A 90 -15.75 -10.78 -12.50
C SER A 90 -16.63 -10.67 -13.75
N GLN A 91 -16.04 -10.65 -14.95
CA GLN A 91 -16.64 -10.28 -16.25
C GLN A 91 -17.09 -8.81 -16.32
N ASP A 92 -17.82 -8.36 -15.31
CA ASP A 92 -18.26 -6.99 -15.09
C ASP A 92 -18.16 -6.67 -13.59
N ILE A 93 -17.27 -5.74 -13.24
CA ILE A 93 -17.01 -5.33 -11.86
C ILE A 93 -18.27 -4.74 -11.22
N GLU A 94 -19.00 -3.89 -11.95
CA GLU A 94 -20.15 -3.18 -11.41
C GLU A 94 -21.26 -4.16 -11.06
N GLN A 95 -21.56 -5.10 -11.96
CA GLN A 95 -22.54 -6.15 -11.70
C GLN A 95 -22.12 -7.06 -10.56
N PHE A 96 -20.84 -7.45 -10.51
CA PHE A 96 -20.33 -8.28 -9.42
C PHE A 96 -20.41 -7.56 -8.06
N GLU A 97 -20.14 -6.25 -8.00
CA GLU A 97 -20.24 -5.48 -6.76
C GLU A 97 -21.69 -5.29 -6.27
N GLN A 98 -22.70 -5.45 -7.13
CA GLN A 98 -24.12 -5.42 -6.74
C GLN A 98 -24.61 -6.74 -6.09
N LEU A 99 -23.86 -7.84 -6.24
CA LEU A 99 -24.19 -9.11 -5.58
C LEU A 99 -24.05 -8.98 -4.06
N SER A 100 -24.77 -9.79 -3.29
CA SER A 100 -24.53 -9.91 -1.85
C SER A 100 -23.13 -10.47 -1.56
N ILE A 101 -22.61 -10.25 -0.35
CA ILE A 101 -21.28 -10.77 0.03
C ILE A 101 -21.24 -12.30 -0.08
N ASP A 102 -22.33 -12.99 0.28
CA ASP A 102 -22.41 -14.45 0.17
C ASP A 102 -22.30 -14.91 -1.29
N GLU A 103 -23.03 -14.26 -2.20
CA GLU A 103 -22.95 -14.54 -3.65
C GLU A 103 -21.59 -14.21 -4.24
N GLN A 104 -20.95 -13.11 -3.80
CA GLN A 104 -19.60 -12.76 -4.22
C GLN A 104 -18.60 -13.83 -3.76
N SER A 105 -18.69 -14.27 -2.50
CA SER A 105 -17.78 -15.26 -1.91
C SER A 105 -17.85 -16.64 -2.58
N GLN A 106 -18.99 -16.97 -3.20
CA GLN A 106 -19.14 -18.20 -3.98
C GLN A 106 -18.34 -18.15 -5.30
N LYS A 107 -18.08 -16.96 -5.84
CA LYS A 107 -17.20 -16.76 -7.00
C LYS A 107 -15.76 -16.49 -6.53
N THR A 108 -15.14 -17.57 -6.07
CA THR A 108 -13.85 -17.56 -5.35
C THR A 108 -12.78 -16.68 -6.02
N GLU A 109 -12.49 -16.89 -7.31
CA GLU A 109 -11.46 -16.13 -8.05
C GLU A 109 -11.77 -14.62 -8.09
N ALA A 110 -12.95 -14.24 -8.59
CA ALA A 110 -13.37 -12.83 -8.63
C ALA A 110 -13.40 -12.15 -7.25
N TYR A 111 -13.71 -12.92 -6.20
CA TYR A 111 -13.69 -12.41 -4.84
C TYR A 111 -12.27 -12.16 -4.33
N HIS A 112 -11.33 -13.05 -4.63
CA HIS A 112 -9.92 -12.87 -4.28
C HIS A 112 -9.30 -11.69 -5.04
N ASP A 113 -9.52 -11.60 -6.35
CA ASP A 113 -8.99 -10.49 -7.15
C ASP A 113 -9.57 -9.14 -6.70
N LYS A 114 -10.85 -9.11 -6.29
CA LYS A 114 -11.45 -7.94 -5.65
C LYS A 114 -10.68 -7.54 -4.39
N ILE A 115 -10.41 -8.49 -3.50
CA ILE A 115 -9.70 -8.22 -2.24
C ILE A 115 -8.30 -7.68 -2.54
N ASP A 116 -7.57 -8.26 -3.47
CA ASP A 116 -6.23 -7.82 -3.84
C ASP A 116 -6.24 -6.41 -4.45
N TYR A 117 -7.15 -6.15 -5.39
CA TYR A 117 -7.33 -4.83 -5.97
C TYR A 117 -7.68 -3.78 -4.91
N LYS A 118 -8.66 -4.04 -4.05
CA LYS A 118 -9.09 -3.10 -3.00
C LYS A 118 -8.00 -2.89 -1.94
N SER A 119 -7.22 -3.92 -1.64
CA SER A 119 -6.03 -3.83 -0.77
C SER A 119 -4.99 -2.89 -1.36
N MET A 120 -4.71 -3.00 -2.66
CA MET A 120 -3.76 -2.13 -3.35
C MET A 120 -4.27 -0.68 -3.47
N VAL A 121 -5.58 -0.48 -3.67
CA VAL A 121 -6.22 0.85 -3.57
C VAL A 121 -5.97 1.45 -2.19
N LYS A 122 -6.21 0.67 -1.12
CA LYS A 122 -6.04 1.14 0.25
C LYS A 122 -4.59 1.45 0.59
N LEU A 123 -3.65 0.65 0.10
CA LEU A 123 -2.23 0.91 0.23
C LEU A 123 -1.86 2.26 -0.40
N LYS A 124 -2.32 2.52 -1.64
CA LYS A 124 -2.07 3.81 -2.31
C LYS A 124 -2.60 4.99 -1.50
N GLU A 125 -3.81 4.89 -0.93
CA GLU A 125 -4.36 5.93 -0.05
C GLU A 125 -3.47 6.19 1.16
N ASN A 126 -2.98 5.13 1.82
CA ASN A 126 -2.11 5.27 2.99
C ASN A 126 -0.77 5.90 2.60
N LEU A 127 -0.18 5.54 1.45
CA LEU A 127 1.07 6.13 0.96
C LEU A 127 0.92 7.62 0.65
N ASN A 128 -0.18 8.02 0.02
CA ASN A 128 -0.47 9.45 -0.20
C ASN A 128 -0.56 10.21 1.13
N ARG A 129 -1.23 9.62 2.14
CA ARG A 129 -1.28 10.21 3.49
C ARG A 129 0.08 10.26 4.17
N ILE A 130 0.95 9.27 3.95
CA ILE A 130 2.33 9.29 4.45
C ILE A 130 3.06 10.49 3.85
N ASN A 131 2.96 10.71 2.53
CA ASN A 131 3.54 11.89 1.87
C ASN A 131 3.01 13.20 2.44
N ASP A 132 1.70 13.32 2.65
CA ASP A 132 1.09 14.51 3.24
C ASP A 132 1.59 14.79 4.67
N GLU A 133 1.82 13.73 5.46
CA GLU A 133 2.36 13.87 6.82
C GLU A 133 3.87 14.16 6.81
N LEU A 134 4.64 13.66 5.83
CA LEU A 134 6.06 13.99 5.64
C LEU A 134 6.25 15.46 5.27
N LEU A 135 5.31 16.06 4.52
CA LEU A 135 5.31 17.50 4.21
C LEU A 135 5.09 18.39 5.44
N ARG A 136 4.61 17.81 6.54
CA ARG A 136 4.30 18.51 7.80
C ARG A 136 5.35 18.25 8.88
N LEU A 137 6.46 17.60 8.54
CA LEU A 137 7.65 17.45 9.40
C LEU A 137 8.61 18.62 9.15
#